data_AF-A0AA40V9U8-F1
#
_entry.id   AF-A0AA40V9U8-F1
#
_cell.length_a   1.000
_cell.length_b   1.000
_cell.length_c   1.000
_cell.angle_alpha   90.00
_cell.angle_beta   90.00
_cell.angle_gamma   90.00
#
_symmetry.space_group_name_H-M   'P 1'
#
loop_
_entity.id
_entity.type
_entity.pdbx_description
1 polymer ?
#
loop_
_entity_poly.entity_id
_entity_poly.type
_entity_poly.pdbx_seq_one_letter_code
_entity_poly.pdbx_strand_id
1 'polypeptide(L)' 'MKKIGIAGNHLMHANPRFGTNYVNYIQKNYAAGITNGGALPIILPIGAPELASDYIATIDALLLPGGQDVSPDDYGEEPI' A
#
# COMPACT_ATOMS: atom_id res chain seq x y z
N MET A 1 6.36 -3.49 -20.74
CA MET A 1 5.14 -3.66 -19.93
C MET A 1 5.09 -2.51 -18.93
N LYS A 2 3.94 -1.85 -18.73
CA LYS A 2 3.83 -0.76 -17.75
C LYS A 2 4.00 -1.31 -16.32
N LYS A 3 4.79 -0.64 -15.49
CA LYS A 3 5.01 -0.96 -14.08
C LYS A 3 4.02 -0.18 -13.22
N ILE A 4 3.13 -0.87 -12.54
CA ILE A 4 2.12 -0.23 -11.69
C ILE A 4 2.47 -0.54 -10.24
N GLY A 5 2.88 0.50 -9.50
CA GLY A 5 3.11 0.40 -8.06
C GLY A 5 1.77 0.28 -7.33
N ILE A 6 1.69 -0.59 -6.35
CA ILE A 6 0.57 -0.70 -5.42
C ILE A 6 1.10 -0.28 -4.05
N ALA A 7 0.56 0.79 -3.48
CA ALA A 7 0.91 1.15 -2.11
C ALA A 7 0.48 0.01 -1.18
N GLY A 8 1.42 -0.50 -0.40
CA GLY A 8 1.16 -1.57 0.57
C GLY A 8 0.28 -1.08 1.70
N ASN A 9 -0.18 -2.04 2.49
CA ASN A 9 -0.92 -1.82 3.72
C ASN A 9 -0.17 -2.54 4.87
N HIS A 10 -0.39 -2.19 6.13
CA HIS A 10 0.16 -2.91 7.29
C HIS A 10 -0.96 -3.29 8.26
N LEU A 11 -0.85 -4.47 8.88
CA LEU A 11 -1.72 -4.80 9.99
C LEU A 11 -1.40 -3.90 11.18
N MET A 12 -2.39 -3.14 11.66
CA MET A 12 -2.24 -2.24 12.82
C MET A 12 -1.84 -2.97 14.10
N HIS A 13 -2.27 -4.24 14.23
CA HIS A 13 -2.00 -5.07 15.39
C HIS A 13 -1.63 -6.48 14.95
N ALA A 14 -0.70 -7.07 15.69
CA ALA A 14 -0.44 -8.50 15.63
C ALA A 14 -1.74 -9.27 15.89
N ASN A 15 -1.95 -10.37 15.17
CA ASN A 15 -3.14 -11.20 15.34
C ASN A 15 -2.75 -12.69 15.44
N PRO A 16 -3.62 -13.56 16.00
CA PRO A 16 -3.29 -14.97 16.19
C PRO A 16 -2.89 -15.71 14.90
N ARG A 17 -3.31 -15.21 13.74
CA ARG A 17 -2.96 -15.80 12.43
C ARG A 17 -1.49 -15.58 12.06
N PHE A 18 -0.88 -14.49 12.51
CA PHE A 18 0.52 -14.15 12.22
C PHE A 18 1.42 -14.09 13.47
N GLY A 19 0.91 -14.52 14.63
CA GLY A 19 1.64 -14.51 15.89
C GLY A 19 1.94 -13.08 16.34
N THR A 20 3.20 -12.81 16.67
CA THR A 20 3.69 -11.47 17.07
C THR A 20 4.23 -10.64 15.89
N ASN A 21 4.10 -11.13 14.66
CA ASN A 21 4.65 -10.44 13.49
C ASN A 21 3.78 -9.27 13.06
N TYR A 22 4.44 -8.16 12.75
CA TYR A 22 3.85 -7.09 11.94
C TYR A 22 3.97 -7.47 10.47
N VAL A 23 2.86 -7.35 9.73
CA VAL A 23 2.76 -7.83 8.36
C VAL A 23 2.35 -6.69 7.46
N ASN A 24 3.17 -6.44 6.44
CA ASN A 24 2.75 -5.69 5.28
C ASN A 24 1.93 -6.60 4.37
N TYR A 25 0.76 -6.13 3.92
CA TYR A 25 -0.15 -6.90 3.09
C TYR A 25 -0.77 -6.06 1.98
N ILE A 26 -1.34 -6.75 1.01
CA ILE A 26 -2.22 -6.18 0.00
C ILE A 26 -3.27 -7.21 -0.39
N GLN A 27 -4.49 -6.77 -0.71
CA GLN A 27 -5.51 -7.68 -1.22
C GLN A 27 -5.11 -8.18 -2.61
N LYS A 28 -5.12 -9.51 -2.80
CA LYS A 28 -4.66 -10.20 -4.02
C LYS A 28 -5.32 -9.66 -5.30
N ASN A 29 -6.56 -9.19 -5.22
CA ASN A 29 -7.32 -8.71 -6.36
C ASN A 29 -6.71 -7.48 -7.03
N TYR A 30 -5.98 -6.63 -6.29
CA TYR A 30 -5.28 -5.49 -6.89
C TYR A 30 -4.16 -5.94 -7.84
N ALA A 31 -3.29 -6.84 -7.38
CA ALA A 31 -2.23 -7.40 -8.22
C ALA A 31 -2.80 -8.20 -9.40
N ALA A 32 -3.84 -9.01 -9.16
CA ALA A 32 -4.50 -9.78 -10.21
C ALA A 32 -5.14 -8.88 -11.29
N GLY A 33 -5.82 -7.79 -10.89
CA GLY A 33 -6.44 -6.84 -11.82
C GLY A 33 -5.40 -6.16 -12.72
N ILE A 34 -4.28 -5.74 -12.15
CA ILE A 34 -3.17 -5.14 -12.91
C ILE A 34 -2.58 -6.15 -13.91
N THR A 35 -2.31 -7.38 -13.47
CA THR A 35 -1.80 -8.45 -14.35
C THR A 35 -2.78 -8.76 -15.48
N ASN A 36 -4.08 -8.87 -15.18
CA ASN A 36 -5.13 -9.11 -16.18
C ASN A 36 -5.26 -7.96 -17.18
N GLY A 37 -4.93 -6.73 -16.76
CA GLY A 37 -4.83 -5.55 -17.62
C GLY A 37 -3.55 -5.48 -18.46
N GLY A 38 -2.68 -6.49 -18.41
CA GLY A 38 -1.44 -6.56 -19.20
C GLY A 38 -0.29 -5.71 -18.65
N ALA A 39 -0.30 -5.39 -17.36
CA ALA A 39 0.73 -4.61 -16.68
C ALA A 39 1.45 -5.40 -15.58
N LEU A 40 2.62 -4.92 -15.13
CA LEU A 40 3.42 -5.54 -14.08
C LEU A 40 3.08 -4.91 -12.72
N PRO A 41 2.46 -5.64 -11.77
CA PRO A 41 2.23 -5.14 -10.42
C PRO A 41 3.52 -5.15 -9.59
N ILE A 42 3.79 -4.07 -8.86
CA ILE A 42 4.89 -3.95 -7.92
C ILE A 42 4.32 -3.51 -6.57
N ILE A 43 4.50 -4.30 -5.51
CA ILE A 43 4.04 -3.91 -4.17
C ILE A 43 5.11 -3.01 -3.54
N LEU A 44 4.71 -1.81 -3.15
CA LEU A 44 5.58 -0.85 -2.47
C LEU A 44 5.36 -0.95 -0.96
N PRO A 45 6.42 -1.12 -0.15
CA PRO A 45 6.25 -1.22 1.30
C PRO A 45 5.85 0.14 1.90
N ILE A 46 5.13 0.11 3.02
CA ILE A 46 5.02 1.28 3.90
C ILE A 46 6.36 1.43 4.60
N GLY A 47 6.94 2.63 4.53
CA GLY A 47 8.27 2.92 5.05
C GLY A 47 8.47 4.41 5.29
N ALA A 48 9.74 4.80 5.44
CA ALA A 48 10.12 6.18 5.70
C ALA A 48 9.74 7.10 4.51
N PRO A 49 9.12 8.27 4.74
CA PRO A 49 8.68 9.17 3.68
C PRO A 49 9.77 9.57 2.67
N GLU A 50 11.02 9.62 3.11
CA GLU A 50 12.18 10.01 2.30
C GLU A 50 12.40 9.04 1.13
N LEU A 51 12.03 7.76 1.31
CA LEU A 51 12.15 6.72 0.28
C LEU A 51 11.06 6.81 -0.80
N ALA A 52 10.01 7.61 -0.59
CA ALA A 52 8.88 7.69 -1.51
C ALA A 52 9.32 8.13 -2.92
N SER A 53 10.22 9.11 -3.01
CA SER A 53 10.71 9.63 -4.29
C SER A 53 11.42 8.55 -5.11
N ASP A 54 12.28 7.74 -4.46
CA ASP A 54 12.97 6.63 -5.08
C ASP A 54 11.99 5.55 -5.56
N TYR A 55 10.99 5.20 -4.75
CA TYR A 55 9.96 4.24 -5.18
C TYR A 55 9.16 4.72 -6.39
N ILE A 56 8.70 5.96 -6.37
CA ILE A 56 7.90 6.55 -7.46
C ILE A 56 8.70 6.62 -8.76
N ALA A 57 10.00 6.89 -8.70
CA ALA A 57 10.88 6.88 -9.88
C ALA A 57 10.95 5.50 -10.57
N THR A 58 10.63 4.41 -9.87
CA THR A 58 10.68 3.05 -10.44
C THR A 58 9.41 2.61 -11.17
N ILE A 59 8.28 3.34 -11.05
CA ILE A 59 6.97 2.93 -11.56
C ILE A 59 6.43 3.90 -12.60
N ASP A 60 5.55 3.43 -13.48
CA ASP A 60 4.86 4.27 -14.47
C ASP A 60 3.58 4.91 -13.92
N ALA A 61 2.93 4.26 -12.94
CA ALA A 61 1.74 4.75 -12.27
C ALA A 61 1.60 4.11 -10.88
N LEU A 62 0.86 4.79 -10.00
CA LEU A 62 0.59 4.36 -8.64
C LEU A 62 -0.90 4.02 -8.47
N LEU A 63 -1.19 2.87 -7.88
CA LEU A 63 -2.49 2.48 -7.37
C LEU A 63 -2.50 2.66 -5.85
N LEU A 64 -3.44 3.46 -5.36
CA LEU A 64 -3.73 3.64 -3.94
C LEU A 64 -4.94 2.76 -3.57
N PRO A 65 -4.70 1.57 -2.99
CA PRO A 65 -5.79 0.71 -2.53
C PRO A 65 -6.48 1.32 -1.31
N GLY A 66 -7.72 0.89 -1.05
CA GLY A 66 -8.38 1.21 0.22
C GLY A 66 -7.65 0.58 1.41
N GLY A 67 -7.99 1.02 2.62
CA GLY A 67 -7.29 0.58 3.82
C GLY A 67 -7.93 1.08 5.11
N GLN A 68 -7.05 1.40 6.05
CA GLN A 68 -7.36 2.00 7.34
C GLN A 68 -7.95 3.40 7.15
N ASP A 69 -8.56 3.87 8.23
CA ASP A 69 -9.01 5.24 8.33
C ASP A 69 -7.82 6.22 8.30
N VAL A 70 -8.08 7.44 7.83
CA VAL A 70 -7.10 8.53 7.80
C VAL A 70 -7.35 9.41 9.02
N SER A 71 -6.28 9.92 9.65
CA SER A 71 -6.45 10.75 10.85
C SER A 71 -7.23 12.03 10.50
N PRO A 72 -8.25 12.41 11.28
CA PRO A 72 -8.92 13.71 11.15
C PRO A 72 -7.94 14.89 11.21
N ASP A 73 -6.82 14.75 11.93
CA ASP A 73 -5.74 15.73 12.01
C ASP A 73 -5.18 16.11 10.63
N ASP A 74 -5.13 15.16 9.68
CA ASP A 74 -4.66 15.40 8.31
C ASP A 74 -5.59 16.34 7.53
N TYR A 75 -6.82 16.52 8.03
CA TYR A 75 -7.84 17.42 7.51
C TYR A 75 -8.07 18.64 8.44
N GLY A 76 -7.35 18.75 9.56
CA GLY A 76 -7.54 19.80 10.57
C GLY A 76 -8.83 19.66 11.40
N GLU A 77 -9.36 18.44 11.51
CA GLU A 77 -10.55 18.10 12.28
C GLU A 77 -10.19 17.36 13.58
N GLU A 78 -11.04 17.43 14.60
CA GLU A 78 -10.86 16.69 15.85
C GLU A 78 -11.39 15.25 15.74
N PRO A 79 -10.83 14.29 16.49
CA PRO A 79 -11.37 12.93 16.58
C PRO A 79 -12.83 12.91 17.09
N ILE A 80 -13.66 12.03 16.50
CA ILE A 80 -15.08 11.83 16.85
C ILE A 80 -15.24 10.73 17.90
#